data_AF-A0A9E3CUB5-F1
#
_entry.id   AF-A0A9E3CUB5-F1
#
_cell.length_a   1.000
_cell.length_b   1.000
_cell.length_c   1.000
_cell.angle_alpha   90.00
_cell.angle_beta   90.00
_cell.angle_gamma   90.00
#
_symmetry.space_group_name_H-M   'P 1'
#
loop_
_entity.id
_entity.type
_entity.pdbx_description
1 polymer ?
#
loop_
_entity_poly.entity_id
_entity_poly.type
_entity_poly.pdbx_seq_one_letter_code
_entity_poly.pdbx_strand_id
1 'polypeptide(L)' 'ITYRQLAGAPYVRAECCDVCHGYSKVFYLDNVKIVEPLADDLASLGLDVLVGEEGYSRVPNPFVVGSSSSAGLS' A
#
# COMPACT_ATOMS: atom_id res chain seq x y z
N ILE A 1 9.32 -1.74 -11.19
CA ILE A 1 8.36 -2.39 -10.27
C ILE A 1 9.16 -3.01 -9.15
N THR A 2 9.04 -2.46 -7.95
CA THR A 2 9.64 -2.99 -6.73
C THR A 2 8.55 -3.31 -5.71
N TYR A 3 8.88 -4.14 -4.70
CA TYR A 3 7.92 -4.53 -3.68
C TYR A 3 8.33 -4.02 -2.31
N ARG A 4 7.35 -3.64 -1.49
CA ARG A 4 7.51 -3.37 -0.05
C ARG A 4 6.55 -4.24 0.75
N GLN A 5 7.00 -4.66 1.93
CA GLN A 5 6.24 -5.51 2.81
C GLN A 5 6.38 -5.02 4.24
N LEU A 6 5.28 -4.95 4.97
CA LEU A 6 5.26 -4.61 6.38
C LEU A 6 5.54 -5.87 7.22
N ALA A 7 6.37 -5.72 8.25
CA ALA A 7 6.62 -6.80 9.20
C ALA A 7 5.30 -7.26 9.85
N GLY A 8 5.09 -8.58 9.93
CA GLY A 8 3.85 -9.16 10.46
C GLY A 8 2.68 -9.23 9.47
N ALA A 9 2.82 -8.72 8.24
CA ALA A 9 1.78 -8.78 7.21
C ALA A 9 2.29 -9.47 5.92
N PRO A 10 2.67 -10.77 5.97
CA PRO A 10 3.28 -11.46 4.83
C PRO A 10 2.34 -11.69 3.64
N TYR A 11 1.04 -11.49 3.86
CA TYR A 11 -0.02 -11.71 2.88
C TYR A 11 -0.32 -10.49 2.02
N VAL A 12 0.29 -9.34 2.28
CA VAL A 12 0.10 -8.10 1.52
C VAL A 12 1.44 -7.46 1.18
N ARG A 13 1.58 -6.99 -0.06
CA ARG A 13 2.73 -6.19 -0.50
C ARG A 13 2.25 -4.97 -1.25
N ALA A 14 3.04 -3.90 -1.18
CA ALA A 14 2.89 -2.77 -2.08
C ALA A 14 3.73 -3.02 -3.32
N GLU A 15 3.10 -2.95 -4.49
CA GLU A 15 3.76 -2.92 -5.79
C GLU A 15 4.01 -1.46 -6.16
N CYS A 16 5.28 -1.07 -6.20
CA CYS A 16 5.74 0.30 -6.41
C CYS A 16 6.30 0.48 -7.82
N CYS A 17 5.87 1.51 -8.53
CA CYS A 17 6.40 1.87 -9.83
C CYS A 17 7.43 2.97 -9.72
N ASP A 18 8.70 2.64 -9.97
CA ASP A 18 9.82 3.58 -9.89
C ASP A 18 9.79 4.64 -11.01
N VAL A 19 8.93 4.48 -12.03
CA VAL A 19 8.77 5.44 -13.14
C VAL A 19 7.74 6.52 -12.81
N CYS A 20 6.59 6.15 -12.25
CA CYS A 20 5.52 7.11 -11.95
C CYS A 20 5.39 7.44 -10.46
N HIS A 21 6.19 6.82 -9.59
CA HIS A 21 6.11 6.94 -8.13
C HIS A 21 4.73 6.62 -7.55
N GLY A 22 3.95 5.77 -8.23
CA GLY A 22 2.69 5.23 -7.73
C GLY A 22 2.86 3.86 -7.07
N TYR A 23 1.91 3.47 -6.20
CA TYR A 23 1.81 2.09 -5.72
C TYR A 23 0.37 1.57 -5.60
N SER A 24 0.24 0.25 -5.66
CA SER A 24 -0.98 -0.51 -5.36
C SER A 24 -0.70 -1.61 -4.35
N LYS A 25 -1.68 -1.96 -3.50
CA LYS A 25 -1.56 -3.13 -2.62
C LYS A 25 -2.00 -4.39 -3.36
N VAL A 26 -1.25 -5.47 -3.16
CA VAL A 26 -1.52 -6.80 -3.70
C VAL A 26 -1.62 -7.79 -2.55
N PHE A 27 -2.76 -8.48 -2.46
CA PHE A 27 -3.01 -9.51 -1.47
C PHE A 27 -2.74 -10.90 -2.07
N TYR A 28 -1.93 -11.71 -1.39
CA TYR A 28 -1.54 -13.05 -1.82
C TYR A 28 -2.41 -14.10 -1.11
N LEU A 29 -3.34 -14.69 -1.84
CA LEU A 29 -4.33 -15.63 -1.29
C LEU A 29 -3.73 -16.99 -0.95
N ASP A 30 -2.57 -17.35 -1.51
CA ASP A 30 -1.93 -18.65 -1.22
C ASP A 30 -1.63 -18.84 0.29
N ASN A 31 -1.46 -17.74 1.02
CA ASN A 31 -1.13 -17.73 2.44
C ASN A 31 -2.30 -17.29 3.34
N VAL A 32 -3.51 -17.07 2.78
CA VAL A 32 -4.69 -16.58 3.53
C VAL A 32 -5.97 -17.23 3.03
N LYS A 33 -6.80 -17.74 3.95
CA LYS A 33 -8.06 -18.42 3.59
C LYS A 33 -9.13 -17.48 3.02
N ILE A 34 -9.20 -16.24 3.51
CA ILE A 34 -10.23 -15.25 3.16
C ILE A 34 -9.58 -13.87 3.21
N VAL A 35 -9.77 -13.06 2.16
CA VAL A 35 -9.47 -11.63 2.15
C VAL A 35 -10.79 -10.88 2.05
N GLU A 36 -10.99 -9.91 2.94
CA GLU A 36 -12.04 -8.92 2.88
C GLU A 36 -11.42 -7.60 2.39
N PRO A 37 -11.61 -7.22 1.12
CA PRO A 37 -10.84 -6.15 0.48
C PRO A 37 -10.84 -4.83 1.24
N LEU A 38 -11.94 -4.46 1.92
CA LEU A 38 -11.99 -3.22 2.67
C LEU A 38 -11.28 -3.33 4.02
N ALA A 39 -11.59 -4.35 4.81
CA ALA A 39 -11.00 -4.56 6.13
C ALA A 39 -9.50 -4.84 6.06
N ASP A 40 -9.04 -5.68 5.13
CA ASP A 40 -7.62 -6.01 5.00
C ASP A 40 -6.80 -4.85 4.41
N ASP A 41 -7.42 -4.00 3.58
CA ASP A 41 -6.81 -2.75 3.14
C ASP A 41 -6.61 -1.78 4.31
N LEU A 42 -7.62 -1.62 5.18
CA LEU A 42 -7.52 -0.79 6.38
C LEU A 42 -6.56 -1.36 7.43
N ALA A 43 -6.57 -2.69 7.63
CA ALA A 43 -5.67 -3.36 8.56
C ALA A 43 -4.19 -3.23 8.15
N SER A 44 -3.94 -2.91 6.88
CA SER A 44 -2.60 -2.71 6.32
C SER A 44 -2.21 -1.24 6.14
N LEU A 45 -2.85 -0.27 6.83
CA LEU A 45 -2.48 1.15 6.76
C LEU A 45 -1.02 1.45 7.13
N GLY A 46 -0.38 0.62 7.96
CA GLY A 46 1.05 0.75 8.26
C GLY A 46 1.95 0.59 7.02
N LEU A 47 1.51 -0.20 6.03
CA LEU A 47 2.22 -0.34 4.76
C LEU A 47 2.11 0.94 3.93
N ASP A 48 0.98 1.65 4.00
CA ASP A 48 0.81 2.93 3.31
C ASP A 48 1.73 4.01 3.89
N VAL A 49 1.92 4.03 5.21
CA VAL A 49 2.86 4.94 5.87
C VAL A 49 4.30 4.67 5.42
N LEU A 50 4.75 3.41 5.50
CA LEU A 50 6.10 3.02 5.09
C LEU A 50 6.40 3.42 3.65
N VAL A 51 5.47 3.12 2.74
CA VAL A 51 5.63 3.39 1.30
C VAL A 51 5.51 4.89 0.99
N GLY A 52 4.67 5.61 1.75
CA GLY A 52 4.54 7.06 1.66
C GLY A 52 5.79 7.81 2.13
N GLU A 53 6.47 7.33 3.16
CA GLU A 53 7.76 7.88 3.61
C GLU A 53 8.88 7.71 2.56
N GLU A 54 8.77 6.70 1.69
CA GLU A 54 9.65 6.51 0.53
C GLU A 54 9.26 7.39 -0.69
N GLY A 55 8.21 8.20 -0.57
CA GLY A 55 7.79 9.14 -1.62
C GLY A 55 6.85 8.56 -2.67
N TYR A 56 6.25 7.40 -2.44
CA TYR A 56 5.26 6.82 -3.36
C TYR A 56 3.84 7.30 -3.03
N SER A 57 3.07 7.55 -4.07
CA SER A 57 1.66 7.96 -4.00
C SER A 57 0.72 6.77 -4.18
N ARG A 58 -0.27 6.66 -3.29
CA ARG A 58 -1.26 5.59 -3.33
C ARG A 58 -2.29 5.85 -4.43
N VAL A 59 -2.66 4.82 -5.18
CA VAL A 59 -3.87 4.90 -6.02
C VAL A 59 -5.09 5.07 -5.09
N PRO A 60 -6.00 6.03 -5.35
CA PRO A 60 -7.10 6.34 -4.43
C PRO A 60 -8.00 5.12 -4.17
N ASN A 61 -8.25 4.81 -2.90
CA ASN A 61 -9.37 3.96 -2.48
C ASN A 61 -10.57 4.88 -2.19
N PRO A 62 -11.70 4.79 -2.93
CA PRO A 62 -12.86 5.65 -2.75
C PRO A 62 -13.48 5.64 -1.34
N PHE A 63 -13.20 4.59 -0.56
CA PHE A 63 -13.76 4.39 0.78
C PHE A 63 -12.79 4.78 1.90
N VAL A 64 -11.55 5.16 1.56
CA VAL A 64 -10.52 5.52 2.54
C VAL A 64 -10.00 6.91 2.22
N VAL A 65 -10.42 7.89 3.01
CA VAL A 65 -9.85 9.25 2.98
C VAL A 65 -8.55 9.22 3.78
N GLY A 66 -7.42 9.04 3.08
CA GLY A 66 -6.07 9.14 3.64
C GLY A 66 -5.35 10.35 3.06
N SER A 67 -4.63 11.10 3.90
CA SER A 67 -3.85 12.28 3.51
C SER A 67 -2.85 11.91 2.42
N SER A 68 -3.19 12.21 1.16
CA SER A 68 -2.21 12.31 0.09
C SER A 68 -1.31 13.48 0.42
N SER A 69 -0.31 13.25 1.27
CA SER A 69 0.76 14.20 1.51
C SER A 69 1.49 14.31 0.18
N SER A 70 1.16 15.33 -0.60
CA SER A 70 2.03 15.85 -1.64
C SER A 70 3.28 16.42 -0.96
N ALA A 71 4.16 15.54 -0.46
CA ALA A 71 5.53 15.89 -0.15
C ALA A 71 6.31 15.96 -1.47
N GLY A 72 5.87 16.86 -2.33
CA GLY A 72 6.57 17.31 -3.52
C GLY A 72 6.86 18.79 -3.35
N LEU A 73 7.81 19.10 -2.46
CA LEU A 73 8.58 20.36 -2.44
C LEU A 73 9.96 20.04 -1.84
N SER A 74 10.82 19.50 -2.69
CA SER A 74 12.22 19.93 -2.84
C SER A 74 12.74 19.50 -4.20
#